data_AF-A0A944BUX8-F1
#
_entry.id   AF-A0A944BUX8-F1
#
_cell.length_a   1.000
_cell.length_b   1.000
_cell.length_c   1.000
_cell.angle_alpha   90.00
_cell.angle_beta   90.00
_cell.angle_gamma   90.00
#
_symmetry.space_group_name_H-M   'P 1'
#
loop_
_entity.id
_entity.type
_entity.pdbx_description
1 polymer ?
#
loop_
_entity_poly.entity_id
_entity_poly.type
_entity_poly.pdbx_seq_one_letter_code
_entity_poly.pdbx_strand_id
1 'polypeptide(L)' 'MTELLESQEWEVRGGEAITLTAILALLAIGIVTVIIYKLFFSSSGKATLPGGFTFTWE' A
#
# COMPACT_ATOMS: atom_id res chain seq x y z
N MET A 1 22.58 8.15 30.17
CA MET A 1 21.48 7.21 29.81
C MET A 1 20.96 7.57 28.41
N THR A 2 21.87 7.66 27.44
CA THR A 2 21.58 8.05 26.05
C THR A 2 22.56 7.35 25.08
N GLU A 3 23.76 6.98 25.53
CA GLU A 3 24.75 6.22 24.73
C GLU A 3 24.30 4.80 24.30
N LEU A 4 23.24 4.23 24.89
CA LEU A 4 22.80 2.87 24.55
C LEU A 4 21.76 2.83 23.41
N LEU A 5 21.26 3.99 22.96
CA LEU A 5 20.42 4.05 21.75
C LEU A 5 21.28 4.01 20.48
N GLU A 6 22.32 4.85 20.39
CA GLU A 6 23.16 4.97 19.18
C GLU A 6 23.84 3.65 18.76
N SER A 7 24.16 2.77 19.73
CA SER A 7 24.83 1.49 19.46
C SER A 7 23.89 0.35 19.06
N GLN A 8 22.56 0.53 19.21
CA GLN A 8 21.53 -0.48 18.91
C GLN A 8 20.73 -0.15 17.64
N GLU A 9 20.77 1.09 17.15
CA GLU A 9 19.96 1.57 16.01
C GLU A 9 20.39 1.02 14.63
N TRP A 10 21.55 0.40 14.53
CA TRP A 10 22.13 -0.08 13.27
C TRP A 10 22.10 -1.60 13.12
N GLU A 11 21.60 -2.34 14.10
CA GLU A 11 21.50 -3.79 14.02
C GLU A 11 20.30 -4.18 13.14
N VAL A 12 20.47 -4.01 11.82
CA VAL A 12 19.52 -4.47 10.80
C VAL A 12 19.43 -5.99 10.90
N ARG A 13 18.45 -6.46 11.67
CA ARG A 13 18.12 -7.88 11.74
C ARG A 13 17.58 -8.24 10.36
N GLY A 14 18.35 -8.97 9.56
CA GLY A 14 18.08 -9.21 8.13
C GLY A 14 16.67 -9.74 7.78
N GLY A 15 15.90 -10.23 8.77
CA GLY A 15 14.50 -10.61 8.61
C GLY A 15 13.51 -9.45 8.49
N GLU A 16 13.83 -8.25 8.98
CA GLU A 16 12.92 -7.09 9.01
C GLU A 16 12.57 -6.55 7.62
N ALA A 17 13.57 -6.50 6.73
CA ALA A 17 13.34 -6.07 5.35
C ALA A 17 12.40 -7.04 4.60
N ILE A 18 12.54 -8.34 4.85
CA ILE A 18 11.72 -9.37 4.19
C ILE A 18 10.28 -9.32 4.69
N THR A 19 10.09 -9.18 6.01
CA THR A 19 8.74 -9.09 6.60
C THR A 19 8.04 -7.79 6.19
N LEU A 20 8.73 -6.66 6.20
CA LEU A 20 8.19 -5.38 5.72
C LEU A 20 7.82 -5.46 4.23
N THR A 21 8.70 -6.04 3.40
CA THR A 21 8.43 -6.23 1.98
C THR A 21 7.20 -7.11 1.76
N ALA A 22 7.06 -8.20 2.52
CA ALA A 22 5.90 -9.09 2.43
C ALA A 22 4.58 -8.38 2.78
N ILE A 23 4.58 -7.56 3.84
CA ILE A 23 3.40 -6.79 4.26
C ILE A 23 3.04 -5.74 3.20
N LEU A 24 4.02 -5.01 2.69
CA LEU A 24 3.80 -4.01 1.63
C LEU A 24 3.28 -4.65 0.34
N ALA A 25 3.79 -5.85 -0.01
CA ALA A 25 3.31 -6.60 -1.17
C ALA A 25 1.83 -7.01 -1.00
N LEU A 26 1.44 -7.52 0.17
CA LEU A 26 0.05 -7.86 0.46
C LEU A 26 -0.88 -6.64 0.40
N LEU A 27 -0.43 -5.51 0.92
CA LEU A 27 -1.18 -4.25 0.87
C LEU A 27 -1.40 -3.79 -0.58
N ALA A 28 -0.36 -3.84 -1.41
CA ALA A 28 -0.46 -3.51 -2.83
C ALA A 28 -1.44 -4.43 -3.57
N ILE A 29 -1.37 -5.75 -3.33
CA ILE A 29 -2.31 -6.73 -3.91
C ILE A 29 -3.75 -6.43 -3.50
N GLY A 30 -3.99 -6.09 -2.23
CA GLY A 30 -5.32 -5.72 -1.74
C GLY A 30 -5.90 -4.49 -2.44
N ILE A 31 -5.10 -3.43 -2.61
CA ILE A 31 -5.51 -2.22 -3.34
C ILE A 31 -5.85 -2.54 -4.79
N VAL A 32 -4.96 -3.26 -5.49
CA VAL A 32 -5.16 -3.62 -6.90
C VAL A 32 -6.42 -4.48 -7.08
N THR A 33 -6.68 -5.42 -6.16
CA THR A 33 -7.88 -6.26 -6.18
C THR A 33 -9.16 -5.42 -6.09
N VAL A 34 -9.20 -4.43 -5.19
CA VAL A 34 -10.35 -3.52 -5.05
C VAL A 34 -10.51 -2.66 -6.31
N ILE A 35 -9.41 -2.17 -6.89
CA ILE A 35 -9.45 -1.40 -8.15
C ILE A 35 -10.03 -2.24 -9.29
N ILE A 36 -9.55 -3.47 -9.47
CA ILE A 36 -10.02 -4.38 -10.52
C ILE A 36 -11.50 -4.69 -10.33
N TYR A 37 -11.92 -5.03 -9.10
CA TYR A 37 -13.33 -5.26 -8.79
C TYR A 37 -14.19 -4.04 -9.13
N LYS A 38 -13.73 -2.85 -8.71
CA LYS A 38 -14.44 -1.61 -8.96
C LYS A 38 -14.51 -1.28 -10.44
N LEU A 39 -13.47 -1.55 -11.23
CA LEU A 39 -13.43 -1.27 -12.67
C LEU A 39 -14.23 -2.26 -13.52
N PHE A 40 -14.16 -3.56 -13.22
CA PHE A 40 -14.68 -4.61 -14.10
C PHE A 40 -15.98 -5.26 -13.62
N PHE A 41 -16.29 -5.17 -12.33
CA PHE A 41 -17.45 -5.84 -11.75
C PHE A 41 -18.51 -4.88 -11.20
N SER A 42 -18.14 -3.63 -10.93
CA SER A 42 -19.10 -2.60 -10.53
C SER A 42 -19.97 -2.23 -11.73
N SER A 43 -21.26 -2.59 -11.67
CA SER A 43 -22.24 -2.27 -12.73
C SER A 43 -22.32 -0.76 -12.97
N SER A 44 -22.14 0.06 -11.93
CA SER A 44 -21.96 1.50 -12.05
C SER A 44 -20.83 1.97 -11.15
N GLY A 45 -20.11 3.01 -11.54
CA GLY A 45 -18.93 3.45 -10.82
C GLY A 45 -18.59 4.91 -11.05
N LYS A 46 -18.15 5.58 -9.99
CA LYS A 46 -17.60 6.95 -10.04
C LYS A 46 -16.16 6.92 -9.54
N ALA A 47 -15.23 7.36 -10.37
CA ALA A 47 -13.83 7.52 -10.06
C ALA A 47 -13.45 9.01 -10.18
N THR A 48 -13.15 9.64 -9.04
CA THR A 48 -12.61 11.00 -9.00
C THR A 48 -11.09 10.92 -8.96
N LEU A 49 -10.45 11.35 -10.03
CA LEU A 49 -9.00 11.46 -10.11
C LEU A 49 -8.55 12.84 -9.56
N PRO A 50 -7.40 12.91 -8.88
CA PRO A 50 -6.81 14.19 -8.51
C PRO A 50 -6.54 15.03 -9.78
N GLY A 51 -6.95 16.30 -9.77
CA GLY A 51 -6.96 17.17 -10.96
C GLY A 51 -8.36 17.53 -11.49
N GLY A 52 -9.43 17.08 -10.82
CA GLY A 52 -10.81 17.46 -11.14
C GLY A 52 -11.49 16.59 -12.21
N PHE A 53 -10.80 15.58 -12.72
CA PHE A 53 -11.36 14.63 -13.68
C PHE A 53 -12.22 13.59 -12.96
N THR A 54 -13.48 13.49 -13.35
CA THR A 54 -14.42 12.52 -12.81
C THR A 54 -14.89 11.60 -13.92
N PHE A 55 -14.62 10.31 -13.80
CA PHE A 55 -15.15 9.28 -14.69
C PHE A 55 -16.35 8.61 -14.04
N THR A 56 -17.46 8.56 -14.77
CA THR A 56 -18.69 7.85 -14.38
C THR A 56 -19.09 6.89 -15.48
N TRP A 57 -19.47 5.66 -15.13
CA TRP A 57 -20.10 4.72 -16.05
C TRP A 57 -21.31 4.05 -15.39
N GLU A 58 -22.32 3.74 -16.21
CA GLU A 58 -23.57 3.04 -15.87
C GLU A 58 -23.57 1.59 -16.39
#